data_AF-A0A2V7G9G4-F1
#
_entry.id   AF-A0A2V7G9G4-F1
#
_cell.length_a   1.000
_cell.length_b   1.000
_cell.length_c   1.000
_cell.angle_alpha   90.00
_cell.angle_beta   90.00
_cell.angle_gamma   90.00
#
_symmetry.space_group_name_H-M   'P 1'
#
loop_
_entity.id
_entity.type
_entity.pdbx_description
1 polymer ?
#
loop_
_entity_poly.entity_id
_entity_poly.type
_entity_poly.pdbx_seq_one_letter_code
_entity_poly.pdbx_strand_id
1 'polypeptide(L)'
;MRSPYQAYRVSPPRAKQSVAALVRDPRSSMQVWSRHHGYPGDEWYLEFHKIRWPGGLKLWRVTGPDVDLGAKRAYEPPAALGRVGEHGRHFAHLLAGIASEQGEGGRAGKGVIVAPFDTELFGHWWFEGVDFLAATYRELRHHAGVRPMTAAQHLASHPASVALRLAEGSWGVNGDHTMWLNDRTAWTWPRLHALEGAFWKAAPAALAAPGARPALAQAARELLLAQASDWQFMISTGAVPDYAERRFKLHCDDAERLVAALTSASSDGVRLATELEQRDGLFPNVLEAVAEVLGA
;
A
#
# COMPACT_ATOMS: atom_id res chain seq x y z
N MET A 1 -1.59 -24.15 14.45
CA MET A 1 -1.54 -22.83 13.80
C MET A 1 -0.99 -23.00 12.38
N ARG A 2 -1.49 -22.28 11.36
CA ARG A 2 -0.95 -22.37 9.99
C ARG A 2 0.37 -21.59 9.92
N SER A 3 1.37 -22.12 9.22
CA SER A 3 2.69 -21.46 9.11
C SER A 3 2.62 -20.25 8.18
N PRO A 4 3.20 -19.09 8.51
CA PRO A 4 3.31 -17.96 7.59
C PRO A 4 4.37 -18.18 6.50
N TYR A 5 5.21 -19.20 6.63
CA TYR A 5 6.42 -19.36 5.81
C TYR A 5 6.23 -20.21 4.55
N GLN A 6 5.01 -20.25 3.99
CA GLN A 6 4.70 -20.98 2.76
C GLN A 6 3.61 -20.25 1.98
N ALA A 7 3.56 -20.48 0.67
CA ALA A 7 2.47 -19.99 -0.18
C ALA A 7 1.20 -20.85 -0.01
N TYR A 8 0.05 -20.20 0.01
CA TYR A 8 -1.26 -20.85 0.07
C TYR A 8 -2.07 -20.62 -1.20
N ARG A 9 -2.73 -21.65 -1.72
CA ARG A 9 -3.71 -21.49 -2.80
C ARG A 9 -5.03 -21.00 -2.22
N VAL A 10 -5.52 -19.89 -2.72
CA VAL A 10 -6.80 -19.29 -2.29
C VAL A 10 -7.89 -19.35 -3.35
N SER A 11 -7.53 -19.75 -4.57
CA SER A 11 -8.50 -20.07 -5.63
C SER A 11 -9.07 -21.48 -5.49
N PRO A 12 -10.30 -21.73 -5.98
CA PRO A 12 -10.85 -23.07 -6.11
C PRO A 12 -9.95 -24.01 -6.95
N PRO A 13 -9.93 -25.34 -6.68
CA PRO A 13 -9.08 -26.29 -7.41
C PRO A 13 -9.30 -26.34 -8.94
N ARG A 14 -10.49 -25.94 -9.41
CA ARG A 14 -10.86 -25.92 -10.84
C ARG A 14 -10.95 -24.52 -11.44
N ALA A 15 -10.42 -23.51 -10.76
CA ALA A 15 -10.38 -22.16 -11.30
C ALA A 15 -9.49 -22.12 -12.55
N LYS A 16 -9.92 -21.37 -13.59
CA LYS A 16 -9.14 -21.19 -14.83
C LYS A 16 -7.76 -20.57 -14.57
N GLN A 17 -7.64 -19.80 -13.50
CA GLN A 17 -6.38 -19.22 -13.02
C GLN A 17 -6.22 -19.55 -11.53
N SER A 18 -5.00 -19.94 -11.12
CA SER A 18 -4.69 -20.18 -9.71
C SER A 18 -4.22 -18.88 -9.05
N VAL A 19 -4.75 -18.59 -7.87
CA VAL A 19 -4.34 -17.44 -7.05
C VAL A 19 -3.64 -17.95 -5.81
N ALA A 20 -2.48 -17.38 -5.51
CA ALA A 20 -1.68 -17.69 -4.32
C ALA A 20 -1.64 -16.51 -3.36
N ALA A 21 -1.64 -16.80 -2.07
CA ALA A 21 -1.44 -15.85 -0.99
C ALA A 21 -0.11 -16.12 -0.29
N LEU A 22 0.62 -15.04 -0.04
CA LEU A 22 1.86 -14.97 0.73
C LEU A 22 1.57 -14.25 2.05
N VAL A 23 2.05 -14.79 3.16
CA VAL A 23 1.66 -14.32 4.49
C VAL A 23 2.79 -13.48 5.09
N ARG A 24 2.46 -12.28 5.56
CA ARG A 24 3.39 -11.40 6.30
C ARG A 24 4.00 -12.16 7.47
N ASP A 25 5.33 -12.21 7.52
CA ASP A 25 6.06 -12.76 8.66
C ASP A 25 6.02 -11.77 9.85
N PRO A 26 5.43 -12.16 11.00
CA PRO A 26 5.35 -11.29 12.16
C PRO A 26 6.72 -10.99 12.78
N ARG A 27 7.70 -11.90 12.68
CA ARG A 27 9.02 -11.73 13.35
C ARG A 27 9.84 -10.63 12.68
N SER A 28 10.05 -10.73 11.38
CA SER A 28 10.76 -9.70 10.61
C SER A 28 10.01 -8.38 10.60
N SER A 29 8.68 -8.39 10.51
CA SER A 29 7.87 -7.16 10.55
C SER A 29 8.03 -6.40 11.86
N MET A 30 7.99 -7.11 13.00
CA MET A 30 8.12 -6.50 14.33
C MET A 30 9.47 -5.79 14.51
N GLN A 31 10.54 -6.36 13.96
CA GLN A 31 11.88 -5.81 14.11
C GLN A 31 12.09 -4.47 13.38
N VAL A 32 11.24 -4.17 12.40
CA VAL A 32 11.30 -2.91 11.64
C VAL A 32 10.19 -1.94 12.08
N TRP A 33 8.95 -2.43 12.26
CA TRP A 33 7.79 -1.59 12.60
C TRP A 33 7.59 -1.32 14.09
N SER A 34 8.31 -1.98 14.99
CA SER A 34 8.15 -1.71 16.43
C SER A 34 8.58 -0.28 16.75
N ARG A 35 7.64 0.54 17.25
CA ARG A 35 7.91 1.92 17.67
C ARG A 35 8.98 2.02 18.77
N HIS A 36 9.05 1.01 19.64
CA HIS A 36 9.93 1.03 20.82
C HIS A 36 11.21 0.23 20.63
N HIS A 37 11.19 -0.80 19.78
CA HIS A 37 12.30 -1.76 19.66
C HIS A 37 12.76 -1.95 18.20
N GLY A 38 12.15 -1.24 17.26
CA GLY A 38 12.48 -1.33 15.85
C GLY A 38 13.70 -0.49 15.50
N TYR A 39 14.40 -0.89 14.44
CA TYR A 39 15.59 -0.17 13.97
C TYR A 39 15.38 1.33 13.75
N PRO A 40 14.27 1.82 13.15
CA PRO A 40 14.10 3.25 12.87
C PRO A 40 14.18 4.16 14.10
N GLY A 41 13.96 3.64 15.31
CA GLY A 41 14.03 4.38 16.56
C GLY A 41 15.44 4.51 17.16
N ASP A 42 16.47 4.03 16.47
CA ASP A 42 17.86 4.09 16.96
C ASP A 42 18.32 5.53 17.20
N GLU A 43 19.01 5.75 18.32
CA GLU A 43 19.43 7.09 18.75
C GLU A 43 20.36 7.80 17.76
N TRP A 44 21.02 7.08 16.86
CA TRP A 44 21.94 7.63 15.87
C TRP A 44 21.28 7.99 14.54
N TYR A 45 20.07 7.50 14.28
CA TYR A 45 19.34 7.80 13.04
C TYR A 45 18.75 9.20 13.04
N LEU A 46 18.51 9.72 11.84
CA LEU A 46 17.98 11.07 11.63
C LEU A 46 16.58 11.22 12.26
N GLU A 47 16.39 12.27 13.06
CA GLU A 47 15.10 12.60 13.64
C GLU A 47 14.16 13.19 12.58
N PHE A 48 13.05 12.50 12.33
CA PHE A 48 12.07 12.89 11.33
C PHE A 48 11.32 14.18 11.69
N HIS A 49 11.00 14.38 12.98
CA HIS A 49 10.06 15.41 13.41
C HIS A 49 10.72 16.76 13.69
N LYS A 50 12.05 16.80 13.88
CA LYS A 50 12.79 18.04 14.17
C LYS A 50 13.29 18.67 12.88
N ILE A 51 12.61 19.73 12.47
CA ILE A 51 12.84 20.41 11.19
C ILE A 51 13.35 21.83 11.45
N ARG A 52 14.44 22.22 10.79
CA ARG A 52 14.97 23.58 10.83
C ARG A 52 14.13 24.49 9.94
N TRP A 53 13.62 25.57 10.52
CA TRP A 53 12.98 26.65 9.77
C TRP A 53 13.89 27.88 9.67
N PRO A 54 13.98 28.56 8.51
CA PRO A 54 13.44 28.17 7.20
C PRO A 54 14.25 27.04 6.53
N GLY A 55 13.62 26.34 5.58
CA GLY A 55 14.30 25.43 4.65
C GLY A 55 14.00 23.93 4.79
N GLY A 56 13.28 23.51 5.84
CA GLY A 56 12.78 22.13 5.91
C GLY A 56 13.86 21.06 6.19
N LEU A 57 15.10 21.47 6.49
CA LEU A 57 16.21 20.54 6.71
C LEU A 57 16.09 19.85 8.07
N LYS A 58 16.33 18.54 8.08
CA LYS A 58 16.47 17.72 9.30
C LYS A 58 17.96 17.56 9.60
N LEU A 59 18.40 18.00 10.78
CA LEU A 59 19.82 18.11 11.13
C LEU A 59 20.16 17.44 12.47
N TRP A 60 19.22 16.70 13.05
CA TRP A 60 19.33 16.12 14.38
C TRP A 60 19.09 14.62 14.33
N ARG A 61 19.63 13.91 15.30
CA ARG A 61 19.39 12.48 15.49
C ARG A 61 18.29 12.22 16.52
N VAL A 62 17.68 11.03 16.47
CA VAL A 62 16.65 10.59 17.40
C VAL A 62 17.10 10.74 18.86
N THR A 63 18.39 10.59 19.15
CA THR A 63 19.02 10.85 20.47
C THR A 63 18.63 9.88 21.59
N GLY A 64 17.40 9.38 21.59
CA GLY A 64 16.88 8.44 22.55
C GLY A 64 15.36 8.46 22.57
N PRO A 65 14.73 7.44 23.18
CA PRO A 65 13.29 7.43 23.39
C PRO A 65 12.88 8.60 24.30
N ASP A 66 11.74 9.22 23.97
CA ASP A 66 11.10 10.29 24.77
C ASP A 66 11.98 11.52 25.06
N VAL A 67 13.09 11.70 24.34
CA VAL A 67 13.90 12.91 24.39
C VAL A 67 13.12 14.05 23.72
N ASP A 68 12.97 15.16 24.43
CA ASP A 68 12.32 16.36 23.90
C ASP A 68 13.01 16.87 22.62
N LEU A 69 12.23 17.45 21.71
CA LEU A 69 12.77 17.97 20.45
C LEU A 69 13.87 19.02 20.69
N GLY A 70 13.78 19.84 21.73
CA GLY A 70 14.82 20.81 22.10
C GLY A 70 16.14 20.17 22.50
N ALA A 71 16.12 18.95 23.05
CA ALA A 71 17.29 18.23 23.56
C ALA A 71 17.92 17.26 22.55
N LYS A 72 17.34 17.11 21.35
CA LYS A 72 17.91 16.28 20.27
C LYS A 72 19.30 16.79 19.87
N ARG A 73 20.24 15.86 19.73
CA ARG A 73 21.64 16.14 19.36
C ARG A 73 21.81 16.21 17.84
N ALA A 74 22.92 16.80 17.40
CA ALA A 74 23.25 16.91 15.98
C ALA A 74 23.33 15.51 15.34
N TYR A 75 22.92 15.43 14.07
CA TYR A 75 23.03 14.22 13.29
C TYR A 75 24.49 13.94 12.90
N GLU A 76 24.92 12.69 13.04
CA GLU A 76 26.30 12.25 12.77
C GLU A 76 26.27 11.11 11.73
N PRO A 77 26.35 11.42 10.43
CA PRO A 77 26.19 10.43 9.36
C PRO A 77 27.09 9.20 9.49
N PRO A 78 28.39 9.31 9.86
CA PRO A 78 29.23 8.12 10.03
C PRO A 78 28.75 7.17 11.13
N ALA A 79 28.20 7.70 12.24
CA ALA A 79 27.67 6.89 13.32
C ALA A 79 26.36 6.17 12.89
N ALA A 80 25.48 6.90 12.20
CA ALA A 80 24.26 6.34 11.61
C ALA A 80 24.58 5.20 10.63
N LEU A 81 25.57 5.38 9.75
CA LEU A 81 26.02 4.34 8.81
C LEU A 81 26.63 3.12 9.53
N GLY A 82 27.29 3.32 10.67
CA GLY A 82 27.72 2.21 11.53
C GLY A 82 26.54 1.37 12.00
N ARG A 83 25.49 2.02 12.50
CA ARG A 83 24.24 1.36 12.94
C ARG A 83 23.50 0.66 11.82
N VAL A 84 23.48 1.25 10.62
CA VAL A 84 22.94 0.60 9.40
C VAL A 84 23.60 -0.76 9.17
N GLY A 85 24.94 -0.83 9.25
CA GLY A 85 25.68 -2.07 9.06
C GLY A 85 25.33 -3.13 10.10
N GLU A 86 25.22 -2.74 11.37
CA GLU A 86 24.84 -3.62 12.47
C GLU A 86 23.40 -4.13 12.33
N HIS A 87 22.45 -3.25 12.02
CA HIS A 87 21.04 -3.61 11.84
C HIS A 87 20.82 -4.47 10.60
N GLY A 88 21.47 -4.15 9.49
CA GLY A 88 21.42 -4.97 8.27
C GLY A 88 21.97 -6.38 8.52
N ARG A 89 23.06 -6.48 9.29
CA ARG A 89 23.60 -7.78 9.74
C ARG A 89 22.61 -8.54 10.61
N HIS A 90 22.09 -7.88 11.64
CA HIS A 90 21.13 -8.50 12.56
C HIS A 90 19.88 -8.99 11.83
N PHE A 91 19.34 -8.21 10.90
CA PHE A 91 18.17 -8.59 10.13
C PHE A 91 18.43 -9.78 9.20
N ALA A 92 19.58 -9.84 8.52
CA ALA A 92 19.96 -10.99 7.72
C ALA A 92 20.10 -12.27 8.58
N HIS A 93 20.71 -12.16 9.77
CA HIS A 93 20.79 -13.28 10.72
C HIS A 93 19.42 -13.74 11.21
N LEU A 94 18.50 -12.80 11.50
CA LEU A 94 17.12 -13.11 11.86
C LEU A 94 16.43 -13.92 10.75
N LEU A 95 16.55 -13.48 9.49
CA LEU A 95 15.97 -14.19 8.34
C LEU A 95 16.58 -15.58 8.16
N ALA A 96 17.90 -15.70 8.31
CA ALA A 96 18.59 -16.99 8.23
C ALA A 96 18.16 -17.94 9.37
N GLY A 97 17.98 -17.43 10.58
CA GLY A 97 17.48 -18.19 11.74
C GLY A 97 16.06 -18.71 11.49
N ILE A 98 15.16 -17.84 11.03
CA ILE A 98 13.80 -18.22 10.63
C ILE A 98 13.85 -19.33 9.57
N ALA A 99 14.68 -19.17 8.53
CA ALA A 99 14.81 -20.15 7.45
C ALA A 99 15.33 -21.51 7.95
N SER A 100 16.30 -21.51 8.88
CA SER A 100 16.84 -22.73 9.49
C SER A 100 15.77 -23.48 10.28
N GLU A 101 15.03 -22.79 11.14
CA GLU A 101 13.92 -23.37 11.93
C GLU A 101 12.84 -24.00 11.03
N GLN A 102 12.58 -23.41 9.85
CA GLN A 102 11.63 -24.00 8.88
C GLN A 102 12.20 -25.22 8.14
N GLY A 103 13.52 -25.34 8.04
CA GLY A 103 14.21 -26.44 7.37
C GLY A 103 14.19 -27.76 8.15
N GLU A 104 14.24 -27.69 9.48
CA GLU A 104 14.31 -28.85 10.38
C GLU A 104 13.11 -29.80 10.29
N GLY A 105 11.97 -29.34 9.75
CA GLY A 105 10.74 -30.12 9.56
C GLY A 105 10.56 -30.81 8.19
N GLY A 106 11.64 -31.04 7.43
CA GLY A 106 11.56 -31.67 6.09
C GLY A 106 10.98 -30.75 4.99
N ARG A 107 10.91 -29.44 5.26
CA ARG A 107 10.46 -28.39 4.32
C ARG A 107 11.62 -27.55 3.77
N ALA A 108 12.86 -28.02 3.95
CA ALA A 108 14.06 -27.38 3.43
C ALA A 108 13.90 -27.02 1.94
N GLY A 109 14.17 -25.76 1.62
CA GLY A 109 14.09 -25.21 0.26
C GLY A 109 12.72 -24.78 -0.23
N LYS A 110 11.61 -25.10 0.48
CA LYS A 110 10.23 -24.78 0.05
C LYS A 110 9.61 -23.58 0.77
N GLY A 111 10.29 -23.03 1.77
CA GLY A 111 9.80 -21.92 2.57
C GLY A 111 9.95 -20.57 1.88
N VAL A 112 9.17 -19.59 2.34
CA VAL A 112 9.27 -18.18 1.94
C VAL A 112 9.05 -17.28 3.15
N ILE A 113 9.88 -16.25 3.31
CA ILE A 113 9.69 -15.23 4.33
C ILE A 113 9.26 -13.95 3.61
N VAL A 114 8.15 -13.36 4.04
CA VAL A 114 7.54 -12.21 3.36
C VAL A 114 7.46 -11.07 4.35
N ALA A 115 8.25 -10.03 4.13
CA ALA A 115 8.30 -8.84 4.97
C ALA A 115 7.85 -7.61 4.15
N PRO A 116 6.53 -7.36 4.03
CA PRO A 116 5.99 -6.21 3.33
C PRO A 116 6.07 -4.96 4.22
N PHE A 117 6.47 -3.84 3.63
CA PHE A 117 6.58 -2.55 4.28
C PHE A 117 6.13 -1.44 3.33
N ASP A 118 5.62 -0.34 3.88
CA ASP A 118 5.36 0.86 3.09
C ASP A 118 6.67 1.40 2.52
N THR A 119 6.69 1.74 1.24
CA THR A 119 7.94 2.12 0.55
C THR A 119 8.53 3.40 1.16
N GLU A 120 7.69 4.36 1.52
CA GLU A 120 8.10 5.61 2.16
C GLU A 120 8.76 5.41 3.54
N LEU A 121 8.64 4.22 4.13
CA LEU A 121 9.42 3.91 5.33
C LEU A 121 10.91 4.10 5.05
N PHE A 122 11.40 3.66 3.89
CA PHE A 122 12.82 3.66 3.58
C PHE A 122 13.22 4.93 2.82
N GLY A 123 13.93 5.83 3.50
CA GLY A 123 14.44 7.10 2.97
C GLY A 123 13.62 8.32 3.35
N HIS A 124 12.33 8.16 3.66
CA HIS A 124 11.48 9.26 4.11
C HIS A 124 11.25 9.23 5.63
N TRP A 125 10.49 8.25 6.15
CA TRP A 125 10.23 8.13 7.60
C TRP A 125 11.49 7.70 8.37
N TRP A 126 12.21 6.71 7.82
CA TRP A 126 13.52 6.28 8.27
C TRP A 126 14.54 6.62 7.20
N PHE A 127 15.30 7.70 7.43
CA PHE A 127 16.21 8.26 6.43
C PHE A 127 17.25 7.25 5.94
N GLU A 128 17.84 6.50 6.86
CA GLU A 128 18.85 5.48 6.57
C GLU A 128 18.26 4.16 6.05
N GLY A 129 16.94 4.08 5.90
CA GLY A 129 16.25 2.84 5.52
C GLY A 129 16.70 2.28 4.17
N VAL A 130 17.06 3.14 3.21
CA VAL A 130 17.60 2.69 1.92
C VAL A 130 18.97 2.03 2.08
N ASP A 131 19.84 2.62 2.89
CA ASP A 131 21.17 2.06 3.20
C ASP A 131 21.05 0.75 3.98
N PHE A 132 20.07 0.66 4.89
CA PHE A 132 19.72 -0.58 5.58
C PHE A 132 19.30 -1.70 4.63
N LEU A 133 18.45 -1.41 3.65
CA LEU A 133 18.10 -2.40 2.63
C LEU A 133 19.37 -2.86 1.91
N ALA A 134 20.22 -1.93 1.43
CA ALA A 134 21.47 -2.29 0.77
C ALA A 134 22.41 -3.12 1.67
N ALA A 135 22.54 -2.78 2.95
CA ALA A 135 23.32 -3.54 3.93
C ALA A 135 22.76 -4.95 4.15
N THR A 136 21.44 -5.09 4.27
CA THR A 136 20.75 -6.37 4.41
C THR A 136 21.03 -7.28 3.21
N TYR A 137 20.80 -6.80 1.98
CA TYR A 137 21.05 -7.59 0.76
C TYR A 137 22.53 -7.97 0.61
N ARG A 138 23.43 -7.07 1.01
CA ARG A 138 24.87 -7.35 1.06
C ARG A 138 25.20 -8.44 2.07
N GLU A 139 24.57 -8.47 3.24
CA GLU A 139 24.84 -9.50 4.26
C GLU A 139 24.22 -10.85 3.87
N LEU A 140 23.02 -10.86 3.28
CA LEU A 140 22.33 -12.10 2.88
C LEU A 140 23.16 -13.01 1.98
N ARG A 141 24.13 -12.47 1.22
CA ARG A 141 25.07 -13.27 0.40
C ARG A 141 25.92 -14.25 1.21
N HIS A 142 26.10 -14.00 2.51
CA HIS A 142 26.88 -14.84 3.41
C HIS A 142 26.04 -15.92 4.10
N HIS A 143 24.71 -15.92 3.88
CA HIS A 143 23.77 -16.87 4.47
C HIS A 143 23.18 -17.80 3.41
N ALA A 144 23.85 -18.92 3.12
CA ALA A 144 23.43 -19.87 2.07
C ALA A 144 21.99 -20.44 2.25
N GLY A 145 21.45 -20.42 3.47
CA GLY A 145 20.09 -20.91 3.77
C GLY A 145 18.96 -19.95 3.40
N VAL A 146 19.25 -18.68 3.06
CA VAL A 146 18.26 -17.68 2.69
C VAL A 146 18.73 -16.91 1.46
N ARG A 147 17.85 -16.74 0.48
CA ARG A 147 18.15 -15.97 -0.72
C ARG A 147 17.04 -14.97 -1.02
N PRO A 148 17.37 -13.73 -1.40
CA PRO A 148 16.37 -12.82 -1.92
C PRO A 148 15.80 -13.36 -3.25
N MET A 149 14.48 -13.21 -3.43
CA MET A 149 13.80 -13.59 -4.67
C MET A 149 12.50 -12.80 -4.82
N THR A 150 11.99 -12.70 -6.04
CA THR A 150 10.66 -12.14 -6.26
C THR A 150 9.57 -13.17 -5.92
N ALA A 151 8.37 -12.69 -5.57
CA ALA A 151 7.22 -13.56 -5.33
C ALA A 151 6.90 -14.44 -6.56
N ALA A 152 7.04 -13.89 -7.77
CA ALA A 152 6.83 -14.62 -9.02
C ALA A 152 7.84 -15.77 -9.20
N GLN A 153 9.13 -15.53 -8.95
CA GLN A 153 10.16 -16.56 -8.99
C GLN A 153 9.90 -17.66 -7.96
N HIS A 154 9.41 -17.29 -6.77
CA HIS A 154 9.07 -18.25 -5.72
C HIS A 154 7.91 -19.13 -6.18
N LEU A 155 6.80 -18.54 -6.61
CA LEU A 155 5.61 -19.29 -7.02
C LEU A 155 5.84 -20.14 -8.27
N ALA A 156 6.73 -19.74 -9.18
CA ALA A 156 7.10 -20.54 -10.34
C ALA A 156 7.88 -21.81 -9.95
N SER A 157 8.79 -21.71 -8.95
CA SER A 157 9.59 -22.84 -8.47
C SER A 157 8.90 -23.66 -7.38
N HIS A 158 8.00 -23.05 -6.64
CA HIS A 158 7.27 -23.61 -5.50
C HIS A 158 5.78 -23.21 -5.57
N PRO A 159 5.01 -23.82 -6.49
CA PRO A 159 3.59 -23.52 -6.62
C PRO A 159 2.82 -23.79 -5.32
N ALA A 160 1.85 -22.93 -5.02
CA ALA A 160 1.04 -23.06 -3.83
C ALA A 160 0.13 -24.31 -3.88
N SER A 161 0.50 -25.35 -3.15
CA SER A 161 -0.21 -26.64 -3.13
C SER A 161 -1.25 -26.74 -2.01
N VAL A 162 -1.01 -26.05 -0.89
CA VAL A 162 -1.86 -26.07 0.30
C VAL A 162 -3.02 -25.09 0.14
N ALA A 163 -4.26 -25.59 0.22
CA ALA A 163 -5.45 -24.76 0.14
C ALA A 163 -5.71 -23.99 1.44
N LEU A 164 -6.08 -22.72 1.32
CA LEU A 164 -6.50 -21.87 2.42
C LEU A 164 -7.77 -21.12 2.02
N ARG A 165 -8.79 -21.23 2.84
CA ARG A 165 -9.91 -20.29 2.82
C ARG A 165 -9.51 -19.10 3.69
N LEU A 166 -9.41 -17.91 3.09
CA LEU A 166 -9.15 -16.69 3.82
C LEU A 166 -10.38 -16.29 4.64
N ALA A 167 -10.14 -15.84 5.86
CA ALA A 167 -11.13 -15.04 6.59
C ALA A 167 -11.07 -13.60 6.05
N GLU A 168 -12.15 -12.85 6.23
CA GLU A 168 -12.12 -11.41 6.01
C GLU A 168 -11.13 -10.74 6.96
N GLY A 169 -10.54 -9.63 6.52
CA GLY A 169 -9.61 -8.86 7.32
C GLY A 169 -8.75 -7.93 6.49
N SER A 170 -7.88 -7.21 7.18
CA SER A 170 -6.88 -6.32 6.60
C SER A 170 -5.55 -6.43 7.33
N TRP A 171 -4.52 -5.77 6.80
CA TRP A 171 -3.25 -5.59 7.51
C TRP A 171 -3.22 -4.35 8.43
N GLY A 172 -4.34 -3.62 8.55
CA GLY A 172 -4.48 -2.43 9.37
C GLY A 172 -4.68 -2.72 10.86
N VAL A 173 -5.09 -1.71 11.61
CA VAL A 173 -5.39 -1.82 13.05
C VAL A 173 -6.47 -2.91 13.27
N ASN A 174 -6.30 -3.71 14.33
CA ASN A 174 -7.15 -4.87 14.68
C ASN A 174 -7.22 -6.01 13.65
N GLY A 175 -6.62 -5.84 12.46
CA GLY A 175 -6.70 -6.83 11.39
C GLY A 175 -8.07 -6.92 10.70
N ASP A 176 -8.93 -5.91 10.89
CA ASP A 176 -10.30 -5.86 10.39
C ASP A 176 -10.55 -4.60 9.51
N HIS A 177 -11.81 -4.20 9.36
CA HIS A 177 -12.24 -3.07 8.54
C HIS A 177 -12.42 -1.76 9.31
N THR A 178 -12.20 -1.75 10.63
CA THR A 178 -12.53 -0.60 11.51
C THR A 178 -11.81 0.70 11.12
N MET A 179 -10.65 0.62 10.46
CA MET A 179 -9.95 1.79 9.95
C MET A 179 -10.69 2.52 8.82
N TRP A 180 -11.48 1.81 8.00
CA TRP A 180 -12.21 2.40 6.87
C TRP A 180 -13.72 2.43 7.09
N LEU A 181 -14.24 1.56 7.95
CA LEU A 181 -15.64 1.44 8.30
C LEU A 181 -15.85 1.68 9.80
N ASN A 182 -16.18 2.92 10.14
CA ASN A 182 -16.51 3.36 11.49
C ASN A 182 -17.46 4.58 11.45
N ASP A 183 -17.90 5.06 12.61
CA ASP A 183 -18.86 6.17 12.71
C ASP A 183 -18.42 7.47 12.00
N ARG A 184 -17.12 7.74 11.91
CA ARG A 184 -16.59 8.95 11.25
C ARG A 184 -16.57 8.83 9.72
N THR A 185 -16.53 7.62 9.19
CA THR A 185 -16.41 7.36 7.74
C THR A 185 -17.68 6.78 7.13
N ALA A 186 -18.63 6.34 7.96
CA ALA A 186 -19.87 5.70 7.55
C ALA A 186 -20.66 6.52 6.50
N TRP A 187 -20.63 7.85 6.59
CA TRP A 187 -21.31 8.75 5.65
C TRP A 187 -20.77 8.69 4.21
N THR A 188 -19.54 8.23 4.00
CA THR A 188 -18.93 8.14 2.65
C THR A 188 -19.54 7.01 1.83
N TRP A 189 -19.85 5.87 2.45
CA TRP A 189 -20.21 4.63 1.76
C TRP A 189 -21.57 4.66 1.03
N PRO A 190 -22.67 5.18 1.63
CA PRO A 190 -23.96 5.23 0.93
C PRO A 190 -23.89 6.03 -0.37
N ARG A 191 -23.15 7.15 -0.35
CA ARG A 191 -22.94 8.00 -1.51
C ARG A 191 -22.13 7.27 -2.59
N LEU A 192 -21.03 6.64 -2.20
CA LEU A 192 -20.16 5.90 -3.11
C LEU A 192 -20.89 4.73 -3.78
N HIS A 193 -21.62 3.92 -3.01
CA HIS A 193 -22.40 2.80 -3.55
C HIS A 193 -23.48 3.25 -4.55
N ALA A 194 -24.19 4.35 -4.25
CA ALA A 194 -25.21 4.89 -5.16
C ALA A 194 -24.58 5.36 -6.47
N LEU A 195 -23.43 6.04 -6.39
CA LEU A 195 -22.68 6.53 -7.54
C LEU A 195 -22.12 5.39 -8.41
N GLU A 196 -21.54 4.35 -7.80
CA GLU A 196 -21.08 3.14 -8.49
C GLU A 196 -22.22 2.48 -9.28
N GLY A 197 -23.39 2.31 -8.65
CA GLY A 197 -24.56 1.74 -9.30
C GLY A 197 -25.06 2.59 -10.48
N ALA A 198 -25.06 3.91 -10.32
CA ALA A 198 -25.47 4.84 -11.38
C ALA A 198 -24.49 4.82 -12.57
N PHE A 199 -23.19 4.79 -12.31
CA PHE A 199 -22.15 4.69 -13.35
C PHE A 199 -22.34 3.42 -14.20
N TRP A 200 -22.37 2.24 -13.55
CA TRP A 200 -22.48 0.98 -14.28
C TRP A 200 -23.82 0.80 -15.00
N LYS A 201 -24.88 1.42 -14.51
CA LYS A 201 -26.17 1.46 -15.22
C LYS A 201 -26.09 2.27 -16.52
N ALA A 202 -25.34 3.37 -16.55
CA ALA A 202 -25.22 4.25 -17.72
C ALA A 202 -24.12 3.80 -18.70
N ALA A 203 -23.09 3.11 -18.22
CA ALA A 203 -21.88 2.80 -18.99
C ALA A 203 -22.13 2.06 -20.32
N PRO A 204 -23.02 1.05 -20.44
CA PRO A 204 -23.21 0.33 -21.70
C PRO A 204 -23.71 1.22 -22.85
N ALA A 205 -24.73 2.05 -22.57
CA ALA A 205 -25.30 2.96 -23.56
C ALA A 205 -24.31 4.07 -23.93
N ALA A 206 -23.61 4.62 -22.93
CA ALA A 206 -22.60 5.64 -23.15
C ALA A 206 -21.40 5.13 -23.96
N LEU A 207 -20.97 3.88 -23.75
CA LEU A 207 -19.88 3.26 -24.50
C LEU A 207 -20.24 3.07 -25.98
N ALA A 208 -21.49 2.67 -26.25
CA ALA A 208 -22.02 2.50 -27.60
C ALA A 208 -22.17 3.83 -28.37
N ALA A 209 -22.23 4.97 -27.67
CA ALA A 209 -22.37 6.30 -28.27
C ALA A 209 -21.01 7.04 -28.32
N PRO A 210 -20.36 7.19 -29.50
CA PRO A 210 -19.03 7.80 -29.59
C PRO A 210 -18.92 9.20 -28.96
N GLY A 211 -19.98 10.01 -29.02
CA GLY A 211 -20.02 11.35 -28.42
C GLY A 211 -20.04 11.35 -26.88
N ALA A 212 -20.49 10.27 -26.23
CA ALA A 212 -20.54 10.16 -24.77
C ALA A 212 -19.25 9.56 -24.17
N ARG A 213 -18.38 8.97 -25.01
CA ARG A 213 -17.14 8.30 -24.57
C ARG A 213 -16.18 9.21 -23.78
N PRO A 214 -15.96 10.49 -24.14
CA PRO A 214 -15.11 11.37 -23.34
C PRO A 214 -15.65 11.56 -21.91
N ALA A 215 -16.96 11.79 -21.79
CA ALA A 215 -17.62 11.92 -20.49
C ALA A 215 -17.62 10.60 -19.70
N LEU A 216 -17.78 9.46 -20.37
CA LEU A 216 -17.72 8.14 -19.74
C LEU A 216 -16.33 7.86 -19.18
N ALA A 217 -15.28 8.17 -19.95
CA ALA A 217 -13.90 8.01 -19.52
C ALA A 217 -13.60 8.87 -18.29
N GLN A 218 -13.99 10.15 -18.31
CA GLN A 218 -13.78 11.01 -17.16
C GLN A 218 -14.63 10.59 -15.95
N ALA A 219 -15.89 10.15 -16.15
CA ALA A 219 -16.73 9.66 -15.06
C ALA A 219 -16.09 8.46 -14.35
N ALA A 220 -15.46 7.56 -15.12
CA ALA A 220 -14.73 6.43 -14.57
C ALA A 220 -13.52 6.87 -13.72
N ARG A 221 -12.77 7.89 -14.15
CA ARG A 221 -11.64 8.44 -13.40
C ARG A 221 -12.09 9.07 -12.08
N GLU A 222 -13.13 9.92 -12.11
CA GLU A 222 -13.67 10.54 -10.90
C GLU A 222 -14.23 9.49 -9.93
N LEU A 223 -14.89 8.44 -10.45
CA LEU A 223 -15.34 7.33 -9.62
C LEU A 223 -14.18 6.61 -8.94
N LEU A 224 -13.12 6.26 -9.69
CA LEU A 224 -11.92 5.62 -9.14
C LEU A 224 -11.24 6.50 -8.08
N LEU A 225 -11.17 7.81 -8.31
CA LEU A 225 -10.63 8.77 -7.35
C LEU A 225 -11.50 8.87 -6.09
N ALA A 226 -12.82 8.86 -6.22
CA ALA A 226 -13.74 8.82 -5.09
C ALA A 226 -13.64 7.51 -4.27
N GLN A 227 -13.30 6.39 -4.92
CA GLN A 227 -13.12 5.07 -4.29
C GLN A 227 -11.77 4.88 -3.58
N ALA A 228 -10.86 5.85 -3.62
CA ALA A 228 -9.57 5.72 -2.96
C ALA A 228 -9.72 5.58 -1.43
N SER A 229 -9.18 4.50 -0.87
CA SER A 229 -9.31 4.19 0.57
C SER A 229 -8.59 5.21 1.48
N ASP A 230 -7.68 6.00 0.92
CA ASP A 230 -6.93 7.06 1.61
C ASP A 230 -7.85 8.10 2.24
N TRP A 231 -9.03 8.35 1.66
CA TRP A 231 -9.98 9.31 2.23
C TRP A 231 -10.46 8.88 3.61
N GLN A 232 -10.96 7.65 3.74
CA GLN A 232 -11.41 7.10 5.01
C GLN A 232 -10.23 6.90 5.96
N PHE A 233 -9.06 6.52 5.45
CA PHE A 233 -7.85 6.39 6.27
C PHE A 233 -7.43 7.73 6.90
N MET A 234 -7.38 8.81 6.14
CA MET A 234 -7.03 10.15 6.64
C MET A 234 -8.06 10.70 7.65
N ILE A 235 -9.35 10.44 7.41
CA ILE A 235 -10.43 10.81 8.36
C ILE A 235 -10.27 10.04 9.68
N SER A 236 -10.04 8.73 9.59
CA SER A 236 -9.90 7.87 10.77
C SER A 236 -8.62 8.17 11.57
N THR A 237 -7.50 8.41 10.90
CA THR A 237 -6.23 8.73 11.58
C THR A 237 -6.19 10.16 12.13
N GLY A 238 -7.05 11.05 11.62
CA GLY A 238 -7.06 12.46 12.02
C GLY A 238 -5.87 13.26 11.46
N ALA A 239 -5.16 12.73 10.47
CA ALA A 239 -3.97 13.38 9.90
C ALA A 239 -4.33 14.71 9.22
N VAL A 240 -5.25 14.69 8.23
CA VAL A 240 -5.75 15.88 7.53
C VAL A 240 -7.23 15.68 7.14
N PRO A 241 -8.15 15.50 8.09
CA PRO A 241 -9.53 15.10 7.82
C PRO A 241 -10.25 16.07 6.87
N ASP A 242 -10.14 17.38 7.09
CA ASP A 242 -10.79 18.38 6.25
C ASP A 242 -10.37 18.31 4.78
N TYR A 243 -9.11 17.97 4.51
CA TYR A 243 -8.62 17.78 3.15
C TYR A 243 -9.27 16.54 2.51
N ALA A 244 -9.28 15.42 3.24
CA ALA A 244 -9.86 14.17 2.79
C ALA A 244 -11.36 14.31 2.50
N GLU A 245 -12.12 14.96 3.39
CA GLU A 245 -13.56 15.20 3.21
C GLU A 245 -13.84 16.06 1.98
N ARG A 246 -13.07 17.14 1.79
CA ARG A 246 -13.22 18.02 0.61
C ARG A 246 -12.91 17.27 -0.68
N ARG A 247 -11.83 16.49 -0.72
CA ARG A 247 -11.43 15.73 -1.92
C ARG A 247 -12.42 14.63 -2.26
N PHE A 248 -12.88 13.87 -1.27
CA PHE A 248 -13.91 12.87 -1.47
C PHE A 248 -15.19 13.48 -2.05
N LYS A 249 -15.69 14.57 -1.44
CA LYS A 249 -16.89 15.27 -1.93
C LYS A 249 -16.70 15.79 -3.35
N LEU A 250 -15.56 16.40 -3.65
CA LEU A 250 -15.23 16.92 -4.99
C LEU A 250 -15.35 15.84 -6.07
N HIS A 251 -14.68 14.69 -5.87
CA HIS A 251 -14.71 13.60 -6.85
C HIS A 251 -16.11 12.97 -6.97
N CYS A 252 -16.87 12.85 -5.87
CA CYS A 252 -18.26 12.42 -5.95
C CYS A 252 -19.14 13.42 -6.73
N ASP A 253 -19.04 14.72 -6.43
CA ASP A 253 -19.83 15.77 -7.10
C ASP A 253 -19.54 15.77 -8.61
N ASP A 254 -18.27 15.68 -9.00
CA ASP A 254 -17.86 15.68 -10.41
C ASP A 254 -18.28 14.39 -11.14
N ALA A 255 -18.14 13.23 -10.51
CA ALA A 255 -18.63 11.96 -11.04
C ALA A 255 -20.16 11.95 -11.21
N GLU A 256 -20.91 12.45 -10.24
CA GLU A 256 -22.38 12.54 -10.30
C GLU A 256 -22.83 13.41 -11.48
N ARG A 257 -22.19 14.56 -11.69
CA ARG A 257 -22.47 15.46 -12.82
C ARG A 257 -22.18 14.80 -14.16
N LEU A 258 -21.05 14.10 -14.29
CA LEU A 258 -20.70 13.38 -15.51
C LEU A 258 -21.66 12.22 -15.78
N VAL A 259 -21.96 11.39 -14.77
CA VAL A 259 -22.89 10.26 -14.88
C VAL A 259 -24.30 10.73 -15.28
N ALA A 260 -24.77 11.84 -14.72
CA ALA A 260 -26.03 12.45 -15.14
C ALA A 260 -25.99 12.88 -16.61
N ALA A 261 -24.89 13.48 -17.07
CA ALA A 261 -24.71 13.89 -18.46
C ALA A 261 -24.62 12.71 -19.45
N LEU A 262 -24.16 11.52 -19.02
CA LEU A 262 -24.13 10.31 -19.86
C LEU A 262 -25.52 9.92 -20.36
N THR A 263 -26.55 10.11 -19.54
CA THR A 263 -27.93 9.74 -19.88
C THR A 263 -28.58 10.66 -20.92
N SER A 264 -28.08 11.89 -21.07
CA SER A 264 -28.62 12.90 -21.99
C SER A 264 -27.77 13.11 -23.25
N ALA A 265 -26.59 12.46 -23.35
CA ALA A 265 -25.61 12.65 -24.42
C ALA A 265 -25.35 14.14 -24.74
N SER A 266 -25.31 14.97 -23.69
CA SER A 266 -25.23 16.42 -23.84
C SER A 266 -23.81 16.87 -24.16
N SER A 267 -23.70 17.94 -24.97
CA SER A 267 -22.42 18.62 -25.23
C SER A 267 -21.78 19.18 -23.96
N ASP A 268 -22.59 19.51 -22.96
CA ASP A 268 -22.13 19.94 -21.63
C ASP A 268 -21.33 18.84 -20.90
N GLY A 269 -21.72 17.57 -21.04
CA GLY A 269 -20.95 16.47 -20.45
C GLY A 269 -19.55 16.34 -21.02
N VAL A 270 -19.40 16.53 -22.34
CA VAL A 270 -18.10 16.49 -23.01
C VAL A 270 -17.23 17.68 -22.59
N ARG A 271 -17.82 18.88 -22.52
CA ARG A 271 -17.11 20.08 -22.04
C ARG A 271 -16.62 19.91 -20.60
N LEU A 272 -17.48 19.43 -19.71
CA LEU A 272 -17.10 19.13 -18.33
C LEU A 272 -15.98 18.10 -18.26
N ALA A 273 -16.04 17.05 -19.09
CA ALA A 273 -14.99 16.03 -19.14
C ALA A 273 -13.63 16.63 -19.52
N THR A 274 -13.59 17.50 -20.54
CA THR A 274 -12.35 18.18 -20.96
C THR A 274 -11.79 19.12 -19.88
N GLU A 275 -12.66 19.83 -19.16
CA GLU A 275 -12.24 20.69 -18.04
C GLU A 275 -11.62 19.85 -16.91
N LEU A 276 -12.27 18.75 -16.54
CA LEU A 276 -11.82 17.87 -15.46
C LEU A 276 -10.58 17.06 -15.81
N GLU A 277 -10.38 16.69 -17.08
CA GLU A 277 -9.18 15.97 -17.53
C GLU A 277 -7.88 16.76 -17.30
N GLN A 278 -7.94 18.09 -17.24
CA GLN A 278 -6.77 18.92 -16.88
C GLN A 278 -6.35 18.73 -15.41
N ARG A 279 -7.32 18.45 -14.53
CA ARG A 279 -7.09 18.22 -13.09
C ARG A 279 -6.81 16.74 -12.80
N ASP A 280 -7.61 15.86 -13.41
CA ASP A 280 -7.73 14.44 -13.07
C ASP A 280 -7.56 13.55 -14.32
N GLY A 281 -6.56 13.85 -15.15
CA GLY A 281 -6.21 13.11 -16.38
C GLY A 281 -5.43 11.81 -16.17
N LEU A 282 -5.77 11.04 -15.13
CA LEU A 282 -5.16 9.73 -14.85
C LEU A 282 -5.76 8.63 -15.75
N PHE A 283 -5.06 7.50 -15.88
CA PHE A 283 -5.57 6.31 -16.60
C PHE A 283 -6.01 6.60 -18.04
N PRO A 284 -5.07 6.86 -18.97
CA PRO A 284 -5.42 7.20 -20.36
C PRO A 284 -6.23 6.10 -21.06
N ASN A 285 -6.08 4.84 -20.65
CA ASN A 285 -6.78 3.67 -21.19
C ASN A 285 -8.03 3.26 -20.39
N VAL A 286 -8.55 4.11 -19.50
CA VAL A 286 -9.70 3.76 -18.63
C VAL A 286 -10.93 3.30 -19.41
N LEU A 287 -11.16 3.86 -20.60
CA LEU A 287 -12.30 3.48 -21.44
C LEU A 287 -12.16 2.07 -22.00
N GLU A 288 -10.95 1.63 -22.33
CA GLU A 288 -10.66 0.26 -22.78
C GLU A 288 -10.94 -0.74 -21.66
N ALA A 289 -10.54 -0.41 -20.42
CA ALA A 289 -10.83 -1.23 -19.25
C ALA A 289 -12.34 -1.33 -18.97
N VAL A 290 -13.08 -0.23 -19.13
CA VAL A 290 -14.55 -0.24 -19.02
C VAL A 290 -15.17 -1.14 -20.09
N ALA A 291 -14.69 -1.07 -21.34
CA ALA A 291 -15.16 -1.94 -22.41
C ALA A 291 -14.89 -3.42 -22.13
N GLU A 292 -13.69 -3.76 -21.65
CA GLU A 292 -13.32 -5.13 -21.25
C GLU A 292 -14.25 -5.70 -20.19
N VAL A 293 -14.55 -4.91 -19.14
CA VAL A 293 -15.49 -5.32 -18.06
C VAL A 293 -16.90 -5.54 -18.60
N LEU A 294 -17.34 -4.75 -19.58
CA LEU A 294 -18.64 -4.89 -20.23
C LEU A 294 -18.67 -5.99 -21.31
N GLY A 295 -17.51 -6.57 -21.67
CA GLY A 295 -17.39 -7.56 -22.73
C GLY A 295 -17.60 -7.00 -24.15
N ALA A 296 -17.25 -5.73 -24.36
CA ALA A 296 -17.42 -4.99 -25.62
C ALA A 296 -16.12 -4.83 -26.42
#